data_AF-A0A2S9IA80-F1
#
_entry.id   AF-A0A2S9IA80-F1
#
_cell.length_a   1.000
_cell.length_b   1.000
_cell.length_c   1.000
_cell.angle_alpha   90.00
_cell.angle_beta   90.00
_cell.angle_gamma   90.00
#
_symmetry.space_group_name_H-M   'P 1'
#
loop_
_entity.id
_entity.type
_entity.pdbx_description
1 polymer ?
#
loop_
_entity_poly.entity_id
_entity_poly.type
_entity_poly.pdbx_seq_one_letter_code
_entity_poly.pdbx_strand_id
1 'polypeptide(L)'
;MITLSRLFIHPVKSMRGMQVSHAQALESGLAFDRIFMLTEPDGTFITARQYPEMVLFTPALIMGGLQLSAPDGSSATVLFEDFLPDSEPTEVWGSHFSALIAPDSINQWLSSFFPRPLQLRWVGPRMTRRVKHFEQVPLGFADGFPYLLVNEASLFDLQQRCPAGVRMEQFRPNLVITGADAWAEDGWSTVKIGDVLFDLPKPCSRCVFTTISPQRGRKHPSGEPLSTLQRFRSAQDGSGDIDFGMNLVARSSGVIRSGDRLEVIKRQPARAYGSGEVTETLTVDTQPPGEVTLNWNGQAFSGNNQQVLLEQLEMQGIRIPYSCRAGICGSCKVTLVSGEVSALKKGAIRKDGTILSCSCIPSGDLILR
;
A
#
# COMPACT_ATOMS: atom_id res chain seq x y z
N MET A 1 -10.80 -14.95 -25.51
CA MET A 1 -10.91 -15.82 -24.31
C MET A 1 -10.17 -15.12 -23.20
N ILE A 2 -10.73 -15.06 -21.98
CA ILE A 2 -10.05 -14.43 -20.84
C ILE A 2 -9.05 -15.42 -20.24
N THR A 3 -7.82 -14.99 -20.02
CA THR A 3 -6.74 -15.82 -19.48
C THR A 3 -5.92 -15.06 -18.45
N LEU A 4 -5.37 -15.79 -17.48
CA LEU A 4 -4.40 -15.29 -16.52
C LEU A 4 -3.05 -15.06 -17.23
N SER A 5 -2.70 -13.81 -17.54
CA SER A 5 -1.48 -13.50 -18.30
C SER A 5 -0.23 -13.48 -17.41
N ARG A 6 -0.30 -12.89 -16.21
CA ARG A 6 0.85 -12.77 -15.30
C ARG A 6 0.45 -13.04 -13.85
N LEU A 7 1.37 -13.61 -13.09
CA LEU A 7 1.25 -13.85 -11.66
C LEU A 7 2.36 -13.12 -10.91
N PHE A 8 2.03 -12.53 -9.77
CA PHE A 8 2.98 -11.83 -8.92
C PHE A 8 2.83 -12.22 -7.45
N ILE A 9 3.97 -12.47 -6.81
CA ILE A 9 4.09 -12.65 -5.36
C ILE A 9 4.93 -11.49 -4.83
N HIS A 10 4.55 -10.93 -3.69
CA HIS A 10 5.27 -9.84 -3.03
C HIS A 10 5.62 -10.27 -1.61
N PRO A 11 6.73 -11.01 -1.41
CA PRO A 11 7.02 -11.67 -0.14
C PRO A 11 7.05 -10.74 1.06
N VAL A 12 7.69 -9.58 0.87
CA VAL A 12 7.74 -8.52 1.87
C VAL A 12 6.80 -7.39 1.48
N LYS A 13 5.95 -6.98 2.43
CA LYS A 13 5.07 -5.81 2.27
C LYS A 13 5.89 -4.61 1.79
N SER A 14 5.39 -3.94 0.75
CA SER A 14 5.98 -2.73 0.14
C SER A 14 7.26 -2.90 -0.67
N MET A 15 7.93 -4.07 -0.65
CA MET A 15 9.11 -4.31 -1.50
C MET A 15 8.74 -4.75 -2.92
N ARG A 16 9.74 -4.96 -3.79
CA ARG A 16 9.54 -5.41 -5.17
C ARG A 16 8.78 -6.74 -5.22
N GLY A 17 7.83 -6.84 -6.15
CA GLY A 17 7.13 -8.08 -6.45
C GLY A 17 7.95 -8.95 -7.42
N MET A 18 7.80 -10.26 -7.29
CA MET A 18 8.39 -11.26 -8.18
C MET A 18 7.31 -11.77 -9.13
N GLN A 19 7.59 -11.74 -10.44
CA GLN A 19 6.73 -12.41 -11.40
C GLN A 19 7.05 -13.92 -11.39
N VAL A 20 6.01 -14.74 -11.35
CA VAL A 20 6.13 -16.21 -11.37
C VAL A 20 5.30 -16.81 -12.50
N SER A 21 5.65 -18.02 -12.94
CA SER A 21 4.88 -18.75 -13.96
C SER A 21 3.67 -19.48 -13.37
N HIS A 22 3.74 -19.85 -12.09
CA HIS A 22 2.69 -20.55 -11.36
C HIS A 22 2.85 -20.28 -9.86
N ALA A 23 1.77 -20.48 -9.11
CA ALA A 23 1.78 -20.38 -7.66
C ALA A 23 0.64 -21.20 -7.04
N GLN A 24 0.84 -21.65 -5.80
CA GLN A 24 -0.22 -22.21 -5.00
C GLN A 24 -1.14 -21.08 -4.52
N ALA A 25 -2.39 -21.09 -4.94
CA ALA A 25 -3.44 -20.27 -4.36
C ALA A 25 -3.92 -20.93 -3.05
N LEU A 26 -3.94 -20.16 -1.98
CA LEU A 26 -4.47 -20.51 -0.67
C LEU A 26 -5.59 -19.53 -0.29
N GLU A 27 -6.36 -19.85 0.75
CA GLU A 27 -7.32 -18.89 1.31
C GLU A 27 -6.63 -17.61 1.78
N SER A 28 -5.38 -17.70 2.26
CA SER A 28 -4.55 -16.60 2.75
C SER A 28 -3.86 -15.76 1.68
N GLY A 29 -4.04 -16.07 0.39
CA GLY A 29 -3.33 -15.43 -0.72
C GLY A 29 -2.50 -16.43 -1.50
N LEU A 30 -1.73 -15.94 -2.48
CA LEU A 30 -0.70 -16.78 -3.08
C LEU A 30 0.31 -17.19 -2.00
N ALA A 31 0.78 -18.43 -2.05
CA ALA A 31 1.81 -18.89 -1.12
C ALA A 31 2.98 -17.91 -1.06
N PHE A 32 3.41 -17.58 0.16
CA PHE A 32 4.46 -16.61 0.47
C PHE A 32 4.16 -15.14 0.14
N ASP A 33 2.93 -14.78 -0.25
CA ASP A 33 2.58 -13.40 -0.55
C ASP A 33 2.34 -12.58 0.74
N ARG A 34 3.11 -11.49 0.90
CA ARG A 34 3.09 -10.57 2.05
C ARG A 34 3.14 -11.29 3.40
N ILE A 35 3.90 -12.37 3.51
CA ILE A 35 4.13 -13.05 4.79
C ILE A 35 5.19 -12.36 5.65
N PHE A 36 5.94 -11.41 5.06
CA PHE A 36 6.90 -10.58 5.76
C PHE A 36 6.53 -9.08 5.72
N MET A 37 6.98 -8.32 6.73
CA MET A 37 6.80 -6.87 6.82
C MET A 37 7.92 -6.24 7.65
N LEU A 38 8.27 -4.99 7.34
CA LEU A 38 9.17 -4.20 8.19
C LEU A 38 8.37 -3.41 9.23
N THR A 39 8.85 -3.41 10.47
CA THR A 39 8.29 -2.64 11.57
C THR A 39 9.38 -1.87 12.30
N GLU A 40 8.99 -0.86 13.06
CA GLU A 40 9.79 -0.35 14.18
C GLU A 40 9.80 -1.40 15.33
N PRO A 41 10.69 -1.27 16.33
CA PRO A 41 10.78 -2.23 17.44
C PRO A 41 9.48 -2.40 18.24
N ASP A 42 8.65 -1.36 18.29
CA ASP A 42 7.35 -1.37 18.97
C ASP A 42 6.22 -2.08 18.18
N GLY A 43 6.56 -2.66 17.02
CA GLY A 43 5.62 -3.38 16.14
C GLY A 43 4.88 -2.48 15.15
N THR A 44 5.15 -1.17 15.12
CA THR A 44 4.56 -0.25 14.14
C THR A 44 5.10 -0.53 12.74
N PHE A 45 4.21 -0.81 11.80
CA PHE A 45 4.61 -1.10 10.43
C PHE A 45 5.14 0.14 9.69
N ILE A 46 6.13 -0.06 8.83
CA ILE A 46 6.52 0.93 7.83
C ILE A 46 6.10 0.47 6.43
N THR A 47 5.85 1.42 5.52
CA THR A 47 5.50 1.09 4.13
C THR A 47 6.17 2.01 3.13
N ALA A 48 6.12 1.64 1.84
CA ALA A 48 6.63 2.53 0.80
C ALA A 48 5.80 3.82 0.65
N ARG A 49 4.64 3.93 1.31
CA ARG A 49 3.93 5.21 1.41
C ARG A 49 4.76 6.25 2.20
N GLN A 50 5.54 5.78 3.18
CA GLN A 50 6.50 6.56 3.97
C GLN A 50 7.87 6.56 3.31
N TYR A 51 8.38 5.38 2.93
CA TYR A 51 9.74 5.18 2.41
C TYR A 51 9.70 4.55 1.01
N PRO A 52 9.42 5.33 -0.06
CA PRO A 52 9.26 4.83 -1.43
C PRO A 52 10.39 3.95 -1.94
N GLU A 53 11.62 4.15 -1.46
CA GLU A 53 12.82 3.36 -1.73
C GLU A 53 12.70 1.88 -1.34
N MET A 54 11.76 1.51 -0.46
CA MET A 54 11.45 0.11 -0.15
C MET A 54 11.18 -0.73 -1.40
N VAL A 55 10.59 -0.15 -2.45
CA VAL A 55 10.29 -0.87 -3.72
C VAL A 55 11.55 -1.26 -4.50
N LEU A 56 12.72 -0.74 -4.10
CA LEU A 56 14.00 -1.02 -4.73
C LEU A 56 14.67 -2.28 -4.18
N PHE A 57 14.29 -2.71 -2.97
CA PHE A 57 14.71 -3.98 -2.40
C PHE A 57 14.08 -5.13 -3.18
N THR A 58 14.88 -6.15 -3.49
CA THR A 58 14.46 -7.31 -4.28
C THR A 58 14.42 -8.55 -3.38
N PRO A 59 13.22 -9.01 -3.01
CA PRO A 59 13.03 -10.30 -2.35
C PRO A 59 13.30 -11.45 -3.31
N ALA A 60 13.92 -12.50 -2.79
CA ALA A 60 13.98 -13.82 -3.41
C ALA A 60 13.62 -14.87 -2.37
N LEU A 61 12.63 -15.71 -2.66
CA LEU A 61 12.31 -16.86 -1.81
C LEU A 61 13.36 -17.94 -2.03
N ILE A 62 13.93 -18.44 -0.94
CA ILE A 62 14.89 -19.55 -0.96
C ILE A 62 14.32 -20.73 -0.18
N MET A 63 15.01 -21.87 -0.24
CA MET A 63 14.63 -23.02 0.58
C MET A 63 14.67 -22.64 2.06
N GLY A 64 13.50 -22.69 2.71
CA GLY A 64 13.38 -22.41 4.13
C GLY A 64 13.49 -20.93 4.52
N GLY A 65 13.44 -19.96 3.59
CA GLY A 65 13.61 -18.57 3.99
C GLY A 65 13.50 -17.52 2.89
N LEU A 66 14.14 -16.39 3.17
CA LEU A 66 14.12 -15.18 2.36
C LEU A 66 15.55 -14.64 2.19
N GLN A 67 15.92 -14.36 0.95
CA GLN A 67 17.07 -13.51 0.63
C GLN A 67 16.56 -12.13 0.19
N LEU A 68 17.18 -11.07 0.70
CA LEU A 68 16.91 -9.69 0.33
C LEU A 68 18.16 -9.08 -0.32
N SER A 69 18.01 -8.54 -1.52
CA SER A 69 19.03 -7.71 -2.15
C SER A 69 18.65 -6.23 -2.04
N ALA A 70 19.56 -5.42 -1.53
CA ALA A 70 19.41 -3.97 -1.44
C ALA A 70 19.86 -3.27 -2.73
N PRO A 71 19.52 -1.98 -2.93
CA PRO A 71 19.88 -1.22 -4.12
C PRO A 71 21.38 -0.95 -4.27
N ASP A 72 22.14 -1.04 -3.18
CA ASP A 72 23.61 -0.89 -3.16
C ASP A 72 24.36 -2.16 -3.58
N GLY A 73 23.64 -3.25 -3.86
CA GLY A 73 24.20 -4.55 -4.23
C GLY A 73 24.50 -5.47 -3.05
N SER A 74 24.38 -5.00 -1.81
CA SER A 74 24.49 -5.85 -0.62
C SER A 74 23.26 -6.77 -0.49
N SER A 75 23.41 -7.86 0.26
CA SER A 75 22.31 -8.78 0.51
C SER A 75 22.35 -9.37 1.91
N ALA A 76 21.18 -9.72 2.42
CA ALA A 76 21.01 -10.45 3.67
C ALA A 76 20.07 -11.63 3.47
N THR A 77 20.27 -12.68 4.25
CA THR A 77 19.46 -13.91 4.21
C THR A 77 18.94 -14.19 5.60
N VAL A 78 17.71 -14.69 5.68
CA VAL A 78 17.09 -15.17 6.92
C VAL A 78 16.28 -16.43 6.63
N LEU A 79 16.47 -17.46 7.44
CA LEU A 79 15.68 -18.70 7.41
C LEU A 79 14.51 -18.61 8.39
N PHE A 80 13.45 -19.37 8.15
CA PHE A 80 12.30 -19.43 9.04
C PHE A 80 12.66 -19.89 10.45
N GLU A 81 13.68 -20.74 10.58
CA GLU A 81 14.20 -21.24 11.87
C GLU A 81 15.03 -20.21 12.63
N ASP A 82 15.51 -19.15 11.96
CA ASP A 82 16.28 -18.08 12.60
C ASP A 82 15.39 -17.08 13.36
N PHE A 83 14.08 -17.08 13.09
CA PHE A 83 13.13 -16.17 13.74
C PHE A 83 12.99 -16.54 15.22
N LEU A 84 12.90 -15.51 16.07
CA LEU A 84 12.66 -15.69 17.49
C LEU A 84 11.34 -16.45 17.70
N PRO A 85 11.28 -17.41 18.63
CA PRO A 85 10.12 -18.30 18.79
C PRO A 85 8.90 -17.59 19.37
N ASP A 86 9.11 -16.51 20.13
CA ASP A 86 8.05 -15.75 20.75
C ASP A 86 7.39 -14.81 19.74
N SER A 87 6.05 -14.86 19.69
CA SER A 87 5.26 -14.00 18.81
C SER A 87 5.02 -12.65 19.49
N GLU A 88 5.43 -11.59 18.82
CA GLU A 88 5.36 -10.22 19.35
C GLU A 88 4.21 -9.43 18.71
N PRO A 89 3.54 -8.54 19.46
CA PRO A 89 2.45 -7.71 18.95
C PRO A 89 2.86 -6.83 17.76
N THR A 90 1.95 -6.66 16.81
CA THR A 90 2.07 -5.74 15.67
C THR A 90 0.67 -5.37 15.17
N GLU A 91 0.60 -4.45 14.21
CA GLU A 91 -0.66 -4.09 13.57
C GLU A 91 -0.51 -3.78 12.08
N VAL A 92 -1.64 -3.82 11.37
CA VAL A 92 -1.79 -3.26 10.03
C VAL A 92 -3.16 -2.60 9.95
N TRP A 93 -3.19 -1.27 9.80
CA TRP A 93 -4.42 -0.47 9.69
C TRP A 93 -5.44 -0.69 10.82
N GLY A 94 -4.98 -0.72 12.08
CA GLY A 94 -5.83 -0.94 13.26
C GLY A 94 -6.24 -2.40 13.49
N SER A 95 -5.78 -3.33 12.64
CA SER A 95 -5.89 -4.76 12.89
C SER A 95 -4.68 -5.21 13.68
N HIS A 96 -4.88 -5.53 14.96
CA HIS A 96 -3.84 -6.01 15.87
C HIS A 96 -3.72 -7.54 15.83
N PHE A 97 -2.48 -8.03 15.79
CA PHE A 97 -2.14 -9.46 15.74
C PHE A 97 -0.67 -9.64 16.17
N SER A 98 -0.12 -10.84 16.03
CA SER A 98 1.25 -11.14 16.41
C SER A 98 2.08 -11.68 15.24
N ALA A 99 3.40 -11.48 15.32
CA ALA A 99 4.37 -11.95 14.33
C ALA A 99 5.71 -12.27 15.00
N LEU A 100 6.49 -13.16 14.39
CA LEU A 100 7.85 -13.50 14.82
C LEU A 100 8.82 -12.43 14.33
N ILE A 101 9.86 -12.16 15.12
CA ILE A 101 10.90 -11.17 14.83
C ILE A 101 12.15 -11.88 14.28
N ALA A 102 12.72 -11.33 13.21
CA ALA A 102 13.96 -11.82 12.61
C ALA A 102 15.17 -11.53 13.52
N PRO A 103 16.31 -12.24 13.36
CA PRO A 103 17.50 -12.01 14.18
C PRO A 103 18.12 -10.62 13.95
N ASP A 104 18.93 -10.18 14.91
CA ASP A 104 19.53 -8.82 14.90
C ASP A 104 20.38 -8.54 13.67
N SER A 105 21.02 -9.55 13.09
CA SER A 105 21.89 -9.39 11.91
C SER A 105 21.16 -8.78 10.71
N ILE A 106 19.99 -9.30 10.35
CA ILE A 106 19.18 -8.76 9.25
C ILE A 106 18.46 -7.47 9.65
N ASN A 107 18.08 -7.32 10.92
CA ASN A 107 17.46 -6.10 11.43
C ASN A 107 18.42 -4.90 11.38
N GLN A 108 19.68 -5.09 11.81
CA GLN A 108 20.72 -4.08 11.73
C GLN A 108 21.07 -3.75 10.28
N TRP A 109 21.18 -4.76 9.40
CA TRP A 109 21.38 -4.54 7.97
C TRP A 109 20.23 -3.75 7.34
N LEU A 110 18.97 -4.06 7.64
CA LEU A 110 17.83 -3.27 7.15
C LEU A 110 17.87 -1.84 7.72
N SER A 111 18.16 -1.71 9.02
CA SER A 111 18.20 -0.41 9.71
C SER A 111 19.26 0.54 9.12
N SER A 112 20.33 0.05 8.47
CA SER A 112 21.30 0.94 7.83
C SER A 112 20.78 1.67 6.59
N PHE A 113 19.64 1.25 6.02
CA PHE A 113 19.03 1.87 4.83
C PHE A 113 17.92 2.87 5.15
N PHE A 114 17.47 2.93 6.40
CA PHE A 114 16.33 3.75 6.81
C PHE A 114 16.71 4.62 8.01
N PRO A 115 16.07 5.78 8.21
CA PRO A 115 16.46 6.73 9.26
C PRO A 115 16.07 6.28 10.68
N ARG A 116 15.69 5.01 10.87
CA ARG A 116 15.13 4.47 12.11
C ARG A 116 15.52 3.00 12.29
N PRO A 117 15.60 2.51 13.55
CA PRO A 117 15.73 1.08 13.81
C PRO A 117 14.51 0.33 13.25
N LEU A 118 14.77 -0.77 12.54
CA LEU A 118 13.74 -1.61 11.94
C LEU A 118 13.92 -3.08 12.32
N GLN A 119 12.81 -3.80 12.29
CA GLN A 119 12.73 -5.24 12.43
C GLN A 119 12.01 -5.84 11.22
N LEU A 120 12.58 -6.90 10.67
CA LEU A 120 11.84 -7.78 9.76
C LEU A 120 10.96 -8.71 10.59
N ARG A 121 9.68 -8.79 10.24
CA ARG A 121 8.72 -9.68 10.88
C ARG A 121 8.16 -10.70 9.91
N TRP A 122 7.91 -11.90 10.41
CA TRP A 122 7.23 -12.98 9.70
C TRP A 122 5.94 -13.34 10.45
N VAL A 123 4.83 -13.52 9.73
CA VAL A 123 3.54 -13.94 10.35
C VAL A 123 3.59 -15.33 11.03
N GLY A 124 4.69 -16.08 10.85
CA GLY A 124 4.85 -17.41 11.38
C GLY A 124 4.09 -18.47 10.59
N PRO A 125 4.14 -19.74 11.03
CA PRO A 125 3.50 -20.87 10.35
C PRO A 125 1.96 -20.83 10.45
N ARG A 126 1.40 -20.09 11.41
CA ARG A 126 -0.05 -19.95 11.62
C ARG A 126 -0.43 -18.48 11.69
N MET A 127 -1.16 -18.01 10.68
CA MET A 127 -1.65 -16.64 10.64
C MET A 127 -2.79 -16.44 11.65
N THR A 128 -2.66 -15.44 12.52
CA THR A 128 -3.69 -15.06 13.50
C THR A 128 -4.60 -13.95 12.97
N ARG A 129 -4.12 -13.12 12.03
CA ARG A 129 -4.90 -12.04 11.42
C ARG A 129 -5.94 -12.57 10.43
N ARG A 130 -7.06 -11.85 10.33
CA ARG A 130 -8.20 -12.14 9.44
C ARG A 130 -8.58 -10.94 8.58
N VAL A 131 -9.21 -11.21 7.45
CA VAL A 131 -9.81 -10.17 6.61
C VAL A 131 -10.99 -9.55 7.36
N LYS A 132 -11.06 -8.22 7.39
CA LYS A 132 -12.16 -7.49 8.03
C LYS A 132 -13.49 -7.85 7.35
N HIS A 133 -14.49 -8.24 8.14
CA HIS A 133 -15.80 -8.75 7.67
C HIS A 133 -15.77 -10.12 6.96
N PHE A 134 -14.62 -10.80 6.94
CA PHE A 134 -14.45 -12.17 6.45
C PHE A 134 -13.56 -12.95 7.44
N GLU A 135 -14.07 -13.16 8.65
CA GLU A 135 -13.31 -13.69 9.79
C GLU A 135 -12.77 -15.11 9.60
N GLN A 136 -13.33 -15.85 8.64
CA GLN A 136 -12.83 -17.16 8.23
C GLN A 136 -11.57 -17.08 7.36
N VAL A 137 -11.31 -15.94 6.71
CA VAL A 137 -10.23 -15.80 5.73
C VAL A 137 -8.94 -15.33 6.42
N PRO A 138 -7.89 -16.18 6.51
CA PRO A 138 -6.59 -15.77 7.02
C PRO A 138 -5.96 -14.68 6.15
N LEU A 139 -5.18 -13.79 6.76
CA LEU A 139 -4.50 -12.72 6.04
C LEU A 139 -3.09 -12.51 6.61
N GLY A 140 -2.10 -12.38 5.73
CA GLY A 140 -0.75 -11.95 6.11
C GLY A 140 -0.68 -10.43 6.36
N PHE A 141 0.41 -9.81 5.93
CA PHE A 141 0.62 -8.36 6.02
C PHE A 141 0.01 -7.56 4.87
N ALA A 142 -0.80 -8.18 4.00
CA ALA A 142 -1.55 -7.47 2.95
C ALA A 142 -2.48 -6.39 3.54
N ASP A 143 -2.86 -5.36 2.77
CA ASP A 143 -3.61 -4.23 3.33
C ASP A 143 -5.01 -4.63 3.83
N GLY A 144 -5.76 -5.38 3.01
CA GLY A 144 -7.13 -5.75 3.37
C GLY A 144 -7.63 -7.07 2.78
N PHE A 145 -7.10 -7.54 1.65
CA PHE A 145 -7.53 -8.78 1.02
C PHE A 145 -6.33 -9.61 0.52
N PRO A 146 -6.49 -10.95 0.42
CA PRO A 146 -5.39 -11.84 0.06
C PRO A 146 -4.94 -11.76 -1.40
N TYR A 147 -5.82 -11.32 -2.29
CA TYR A 147 -5.56 -11.25 -3.73
C TYR A 147 -6.01 -9.92 -4.31
N LEU A 148 -5.28 -9.49 -5.33
CA LEU A 148 -5.69 -8.42 -6.22
C LEU A 148 -5.65 -8.88 -7.68
N LEU A 149 -6.79 -8.76 -8.37
CA LEU A 149 -6.93 -8.96 -9.81
C LEU A 149 -6.92 -7.63 -10.55
N VAL A 150 -6.14 -7.56 -11.63
CA VAL A 150 -6.09 -6.41 -12.55
C VAL A 150 -6.18 -6.89 -13.99
N ASN A 151 -6.93 -6.16 -14.80
CA ASN A 151 -7.06 -6.40 -16.24
C ASN A 151 -6.08 -5.53 -17.05
N GLU A 152 -5.35 -6.16 -17.98
CA GLU A 152 -4.44 -5.45 -18.89
C GLU A 152 -5.15 -4.39 -19.73
N ALA A 153 -6.38 -4.65 -20.18
CA ALA A 153 -7.15 -3.69 -20.97
C ALA A 153 -7.51 -2.44 -20.13
N SER A 154 -7.81 -2.60 -18.85
CA SER A 154 -8.05 -1.48 -17.91
C SER A 154 -6.77 -0.66 -17.67
N LEU A 155 -5.61 -1.33 -17.56
CA LEU A 155 -4.33 -0.63 -17.49
C LEU A 155 -4.06 0.15 -18.78
N PHE A 156 -4.33 -0.43 -19.94
CA PHE A 156 -4.14 0.23 -21.22
C PHE A 156 -5.02 1.48 -21.36
N ASP A 157 -6.31 1.39 -21.01
CA ASP A 157 -7.21 2.57 -21.02
C ASP A 157 -6.70 3.66 -20.05
N LEU A 158 -6.19 3.30 -18.87
CA LEU A 158 -5.54 4.26 -17.97
C LEU A 158 -4.29 4.89 -18.61
N GLN A 159 -3.43 4.11 -19.27
CA GLN A 159 -2.22 4.60 -19.94
C GLN A 159 -2.55 5.59 -21.06
N GLN A 160 -3.66 5.42 -21.77
CA GLN A 160 -4.10 6.37 -22.80
C GLN A 160 -4.56 7.71 -22.21
N ARG A 161 -5.00 7.74 -20.95
CA ARG A 161 -5.47 8.94 -20.26
C ARG A 161 -4.39 9.62 -19.43
N CYS A 162 -3.36 8.88 -19.03
CA CYS A 162 -2.35 9.32 -18.09
C CYS A 162 -1.14 9.94 -18.82
N PRO A 163 -0.74 11.18 -18.50
CA PRO A 163 0.42 11.81 -19.13
C PRO A 163 1.77 11.20 -18.69
N ALA A 164 1.78 10.46 -17.58
CA ALA A 164 2.96 9.78 -17.05
C ALA A 164 2.99 8.30 -17.44
N GLY A 165 4.19 7.73 -17.56
CA GLY A 165 4.35 6.29 -17.78
C GLY A 165 3.83 5.47 -16.60
N VAL A 166 2.78 4.68 -16.83
CA VAL A 166 2.16 3.81 -15.81
C VAL A 166 2.53 2.36 -16.08
N ARG A 167 2.94 1.64 -15.03
CA ARG A 167 3.28 0.21 -15.07
C ARG A 167 2.37 -0.60 -14.17
N MET A 168 2.11 -1.85 -14.56
CA MET A 168 1.25 -2.79 -13.82
C MET A 168 1.71 -2.96 -12.37
N GLU A 169 3.04 -2.99 -12.15
CA GLU A 169 3.67 -3.22 -10.86
C GLU A 169 3.36 -2.13 -9.83
N GLN A 170 2.96 -0.92 -10.26
CA GLN A 170 2.51 0.16 -9.37
C GLN A 170 1.23 -0.18 -8.61
N PHE A 171 0.37 -1.02 -9.19
CA PHE A 171 -0.88 -1.48 -8.58
C PHE A 171 -0.71 -2.73 -7.72
N ARG A 172 0.47 -3.35 -7.77
CA ARG A 172 0.84 -4.56 -7.03
C ARG A 172 -0.18 -5.71 -7.12
N PRO A 173 -0.69 -6.05 -8.32
CA PRO A 173 -1.60 -7.20 -8.46
C PRO A 173 -0.94 -8.49 -8.02
N ASN A 174 -1.77 -9.49 -7.75
CA ASN A 174 -1.35 -10.90 -7.70
C ASN A 174 -1.69 -11.60 -9.01
N LEU A 175 -2.86 -11.28 -9.55
CA LEU A 175 -3.44 -11.90 -10.74
C LEU A 175 -3.60 -10.82 -11.80
N VAL A 176 -2.96 -11.00 -12.95
CA VAL A 176 -3.15 -10.12 -14.11
C VAL A 176 -3.78 -10.93 -15.22
N ILE A 177 -4.84 -10.39 -15.81
CA ILE A 177 -5.60 -11.07 -16.87
C ILE A 177 -5.57 -10.29 -18.18
N THR A 178 -5.83 -11.00 -19.26
CA THR A 178 -5.97 -10.44 -20.60
C THR A 178 -7.16 -11.05 -21.34
N GLY A 179 -7.57 -10.44 -22.45
CA GLY A 179 -8.68 -10.92 -23.29
C GLY A 179 -10.09 -10.56 -22.81
N ALA A 180 -10.21 -9.70 -21.79
CA ALA A 180 -11.45 -9.04 -21.39
C ALA A 180 -11.44 -7.58 -21.85
N ASP A 181 -12.62 -7.00 -22.09
CA ASP A 181 -12.74 -5.56 -22.36
C ASP A 181 -12.26 -4.73 -21.17
N ALA A 182 -11.81 -3.50 -21.41
CA ALA A 182 -11.40 -2.59 -20.34
C ALA A 182 -12.53 -2.42 -19.32
N TRP A 183 -12.18 -2.50 -18.03
CA TRP A 183 -13.07 -2.35 -16.88
C TRP A 183 -14.11 -3.45 -16.69
N ALA A 184 -14.09 -4.50 -17.52
CA ALA A 184 -15.06 -5.60 -17.43
C ALA A 184 -15.05 -6.30 -16.06
N GLU A 185 -13.91 -6.29 -15.36
CA GLU A 185 -13.72 -6.90 -14.05
C GLU A 185 -14.59 -6.28 -12.94
N ASP A 186 -15.02 -5.03 -13.10
CA ASP A 186 -15.87 -4.34 -12.13
C ASP A 186 -17.24 -5.03 -11.97
N GLY A 187 -17.71 -5.69 -13.03
CA GLY A 187 -19.00 -6.38 -13.09
C GLY A 187 -18.95 -7.86 -12.70
N TRP A 188 -17.84 -8.35 -12.14
CA TRP A 188 -17.71 -9.76 -11.74
C TRP A 188 -17.85 -9.92 -10.23
N SER A 189 -18.60 -10.93 -9.80
CA SER A 189 -18.71 -11.29 -8.38
C SER A 189 -18.00 -12.61 -8.07
N THR A 190 -17.97 -13.55 -9.02
CA THR A 190 -17.32 -14.86 -8.86
C THR A 190 -16.66 -15.28 -10.17
N VAL A 191 -15.40 -15.70 -10.10
CA VAL A 191 -14.63 -16.20 -11.25
C VAL A 191 -13.95 -17.54 -10.90
N LYS A 192 -13.68 -18.34 -11.93
CA LYS A 192 -12.86 -19.55 -11.83
C LYS A 192 -11.58 -19.34 -12.63
N ILE A 193 -10.41 -19.61 -12.04
CA ILE A 193 -9.12 -19.59 -12.74
C ILE A 193 -8.49 -20.97 -12.56
N GLY A 194 -8.30 -21.69 -13.67
CA GLY A 194 -7.98 -23.12 -13.61
C GLY A 194 -9.07 -23.86 -12.82
N ASP A 195 -8.69 -24.47 -11.70
CA ASP A 195 -9.61 -25.17 -10.78
C ASP A 195 -9.98 -24.41 -9.51
N VAL A 196 -9.49 -23.17 -9.35
CA VAL A 196 -9.71 -22.38 -8.15
C VAL A 196 -10.85 -21.37 -8.37
N LEU A 197 -11.82 -21.37 -7.46
CA LEU A 197 -12.90 -20.40 -7.44
C LEU A 197 -12.55 -19.21 -6.55
N PHE A 198 -12.85 -18.01 -7.03
CA PHE A 198 -12.63 -16.76 -6.31
C PHE A 198 -13.91 -15.93 -6.26
N ASP A 199 -14.16 -15.30 -5.10
CA ASP A 199 -15.13 -14.22 -4.99
C ASP A 199 -14.43 -12.87 -5.07
N LEU A 200 -15.12 -11.88 -5.66
CA LEU A 200 -14.66 -10.50 -5.84
C LEU A 200 -15.48 -9.57 -4.94
N PRO A 201 -15.23 -9.57 -3.62
CA PRO A 201 -16.10 -8.89 -2.65
C PRO A 201 -16.19 -7.37 -2.85
N LYS A 202 -15.14 -6.72 -3.35
CA LYS A 202 -15.16 -5.28 -3.63
C LYS A 202 -14.05 -4.80 -4.56
N PRO A 203 -14.24 -3.65 -5.23
CA PRO A 203 -13.16 -2.90 -5.88
C PRO A 203 -12.04 -2.55 -4.92
N CYS A 204 -10.85 -2.35 -5.48
CA CYS A 204 -9.65 -2.02 -4.72
C CYS A 204 -9.35 -0.52 -4.81
N SER A 205 -9.61 0.18 -3.71
CA SER A 205 -9.33 1.60 -3.53
C SER A 205 -7.82 1.86 -3.52
N ARG A 206 -7.40 2.91 -4.24
CA ARG A 206 -6.01 3.21 -4.55
C ARG A 206 -5.49 4.38 -3.72
N CYS A 207 -4.23 4.26 -3.34
CA CYS A 207 -3.53 5.24 -2.51
C CYS A 207 -2.26 5.74 -3.20
N VAL A 208 -1.52 6.63 -2.52
CA VAL A 208 -0.26 7.21 -3.01
C VAL A 208 0.78 6.17 -3.44
N PHE A 209 0.68 4.92 -2.96
CA PHE A 209 1.58 3.84 -3.37
C PHE A 209 1.64 3.71 -4.89
N THR A 210 0.48 3.84 -5.56
CA THR A 210 0.39 3.74 -7.02
C THR A 210 1.23 4.79 -7.74
N THR A 211 1.60 5.88 -7.09
CA THR A 211 2.43 6.95 -7.66
C THR A 211 3.93 6.69 -7.59
N ILE A 212 4.34 5.62 -6.89
CA ILE A 212 5.76 5.30 -6.68
C ILE A 212 6.29 4.58 -7.91
N SER A 213 7.37 5.11 -8.51
CA SER A 213 8.10 4.41 -9.57
C SER A 213 8.79 3.15 -9.02
N PRO A 214 8.46 1.95 -9.50
CA PRO A 214 9.09 0.70 -9.03
C PRO A 214 10.59 0.60 -9.36
N GLN A 215 11.06 1.41 -10.31
CA GLN A 215 12.46 1.44 -10.76
C GLN A 215 13.28 2.48 -9.99
N ARG A 216 12.66 3.60 -9.59
CA ARG A 216 13.37 4.73 -8.96
C ARG A 216 13.09 4.88 -7.47
N GLY A 217 12.05 4.24 -6.94
CA GLY A 217 11.67 4.36 -5.53
C GLY A 217 11.33 5.80 -5.15
N ARG A 218 10.58 6.50 -6.01
CA ARG A 218 10.16 7.90 -5.79
C ARG A 218 8.71 8.08 -6.23
N LYS A 219 7.94 8.85 -5.45
CA LYS A 219 6.58 9.28 -5.80
C LYS A 219 6.64 10.19 -7.04
N HIS A 220 5.66 10.06 -7.94
CA HIS A 220 5.52 10.98 -9.05
C HIS A 220 5.16 12.38 -8.52
N PRO A 221 5.83 13.46 -8.96
CA PRO A 221 5.63 14.80 -8.40
C PRO A 221 4.19 15.30 -8.54
N SER A 222 3.53 14.97 -9.65
CA SER A 222 2.11 15.33 -9.89
C SER A 222 1.09 14.34 -9.32
N GLY A 223 1.54 13.30 -8.58
CA GLY A 223 0.68 12.26 -8.01
C GLY A 223 0.07 11.29 -9.03
N GLU A 224 0.67 11.15 -10.21
CA GLU A 224 0.22 10.19 -11.23
C GLU A 224 0.61 8.75 -10.88
N PRO A 225 -0.22 7.75 -11.21
CA PRO A 225 -1.47 7.82 -11.97
C PRO A 225 -2.72 8.07 -11.13
N LEU A 226 -2.58 8.27 -9.81
CA LEU A 226 -3.72 8.44 -8.91
C LEU A 226 -4.54 9.70 -9.28
N SER A 227 -3.86 10.79 -9.64
CA SER A 227 -4.50 12.01 -10.14
C SER A 227 -5.34 11.76 -11.39
N THR A 228 -4.83 10.99 -12.36
CA THR A 228 -5.61 10.60 -13.55
C THR A 228 -6.80 9.71 -13.19
N LEU A 229 -6.61 8.69 -12.33
CA LEU A 229 -7.69 7.83 -11.88
C LEU A 229 -8.81 8.63 -11.19
N GLN A 230 -8.49 9.62 -10.37
CA GLN A 230 -9.49 10.49 -9.72
C GLN A 230 -10.45 11.16 -10.72
N ARG A 231 -10.04 11.39 -11.97
CA ARG A 231 -10.87 12.07 -12.98
C ARG A 231 -11.96 11.19 -13.58
N PHE A 232 -11.92 9.87 -13.40
CA PHE A 232 -12.92 8.98 -14.01
C PHE A 232 -13.21 7.68 -13.24
N ARG A 233 -12.45 7.40 -12.19
CA ARG A 233 -12.55 6.22 -11.32
C ARG A 233 -12.86 6.57 -9.87
N SER A 234 -13.38 7.77 -9.63
CA SER A 234 -13.92 8.11 -8.32
C SER A 234 -15.31 7.55 -8.15
N ALA A 235 -15.52 6.82 -7.05
CA ALA A 235 -16.80 6.21 -6.72
C ALA A 235 -17.87 7.28 -6.45
N GLN A 236 -19.07 7.10 -7.00
CA GLN A 236 -20.19 8.05 -6.89
C GLN A 236 -21.10 7.81 -5.68
N ASP A 237 -20.71 6.93 -4.76
CA ASP A 237 -21.46 6.57 -3.56
C ASP A 237 -21.06 7.38 -2.31
N GLY A 238 -20.27 8.43 -2.48
CA GLY A 238 -19.83 9.31 -1.39
C GLY A 238 -18.70 8.76 -0.52
N SER A 239 -18.16 7.56 -0.83
CA SER A 239 -17.02 6.98 -0.10
C SER A 239 -15.70 7.75 -0.25
N GLY A 240 -15.55 8.50 -1.36
CA GLY A 240 -14.28 9.11 -1.74
C GLY A 240 -13.23 8.13 -2.28
N ASP A 241 -13.62 6.88 -2.55
CA ASP A 241 -12.73 5.87 -3.13
C ASP A 241 -12.34 6.20 -4.57
N ILE A 242 -11.08 5.92 -4.91
CA ILE A 242 -10.57 5.91 -6.29
C ILE A 242 -10.16 4.48 -6.61
N ASP A 243 -10.90 3.80 -7.47
CA ASP A 243 -10.75 2.35 -7.64
C ASP A 243 -10.06 1.95 -8.94
N PHE A 244 -9.28 0.89 -8.87
CA PHE A 244 -8.72 0.23 -10.05
C PHE A 244 -8.52 -1.24 -9.72
N GLY A 245 -9.00 -2.21 -10.49
CA GLY A 245 -8.89 -3.64 -10.14
C GLY A 245 -9.72 -4.09 -8.92
N MET A 246 -9.76 -5.41 -8.70
CA MET A 246 -10.70 -6.06 -7.78
C MET A 246 -9.98 -6.88 -6.70
N ASN A 247 -10.42 -6.73 -5.45
CA ASN A 247 -9.96 -7.59 -4.36
C ASN A 247 -10.63 -8.95 -4.44
N LEU A 248 -9.89 -10.03 -4.19
CA LEU A 248 -10.38 -11.40 -4.30
C LEU A 248 -10.16 -12.19 -3.00
N VAL A 249 -11.03 -13.17 -2.74
CA VAL A 249 -10.84 -14.25 -1.77
C VAL A 249 -11.00 -15.59 -2.48
N ALA A 250 -10.11 -16.55 -2.20
CA ALA A 250 -10.20 -17.90 -2.78
C ALA A 250 -11.16 -18.76 -1.95
N ARG A 251 -12.04 -19.52 -2.61
CA ARG A 251 -12.93 -20.51 -1.97
C ARG A 251 -12.30 -21.89 -1.80
N SER A 252 -11.25 -22.15 -2.57
CA SER A 252 -10.52 -23.41 -2.57
C SER A 252 -9.04 -23.14 -2.77
N SER A 253 -8.21 -24.12 -2.43
CA SER A 253 -6.77 -24.07 -2.70
C SER A 253 -6.45 -24.86 -3.98
N GLY A 254 -5.48 -24.40 -4.75
CA GLY A 254 -5.02 -25.08 -5.96
C GLY A 254 -3.87 -24.36 -6.64
N VAL A 255 -3.17 -25.04 -7.53
CA VAL A 255 -2.10 -24.41 -8.33
C VAL A 255 -2.73 -23.69 -9.52
N ILE A 256 -2.45 -22.39 -9.63
CA ILE A 256 -2.80 -21.59 -10.81
C ILE A 256 -1.53 -21.21 -11.57
N ARG A 257 -1.65 -21.05 -12.89
CA ARG A 257 -0.54 -20.83 -13.83
C ARG A 257 -0.85 -19.69 -14.78
N SER A 258 0.19 -18.98 -15.20
CA SER A 258 0.10 -18.13 -16.38
C SER A 258 -0.35 -18.98 -17.57
N GLY A 259 -1.33 -18.47 -18.31
CA GLY A 259 -2.04 -19.19 -19.38
C GLY A 259 -3.34 -19.85 -18.95
N ASP A 260 -3.62 -20.01 -17.65
CA ASP A 260 -4.88 -20.61 -17.19
C ASP A 260 -6.08 -19.78 -17.67
N ARG A 261 -7.12 -20.47 -18.12
CA ARG A 261 -8.38 -19.84 -18.51
C ARG A 261 -9.06 -19.23 -17.28
N LEU A 262 -9.60 -18.03 -17.45
CA LEU A 262 -10.53 -17.43 -16.51
C LEU A 262 -11.95 -17.54 -17.05
N GLU A 263 -12.85 -18.07 -16.23
CA GLU A 263 -14.28 -18.15 -16.51
C GLU A 263 -15.04 -17.27 -15.52
N VAL A 264 -15.91 -16.38 -16.05
CA VAL A 264 -16.79 -15.55 -15.22
C VAL A 264 -18.01 -16.39 -14.88
N ILE A 265 -18.11 -16.80 -13.61
CA ILE A 265 -19.18 -17.67 -13.11
C ILE A 265 -20.42 -16.85 -12.74
N LYS A 266 -20.21 -15.71 -12.08
CA LYS A 266 -21.30 -14.82 -11.67
C LYS A 266 -20.91 -13.36 -11.84
N ARG A 267 -21.86 -12.58 -12.37
CA ARG A 267 -21.76 -11.14 -12.55
C ARG A 267 -22.55 -10.38 -11.50
N GLN A 268 -22.17 -9.12 -11.32
CA GLN A 268 -22.85 -8.15 -10.47
C GLN A 268 -22.89 -6.79 -11.19
N PRO A 269 -23.78 -5.87 -10.77
CA PRO A 269 -23.70 -4.48 -11.19
C PRO A 269 -22.32 -3.90 -10.83
N ALA A 270 -21.67 -3.26 -11.80
CA ALA A 270 -20.43 -2.53 -11.54
C ALA A 270 -20.71 -1.32 -10.63
N ARG A 271 -19.73 -0.95 -9.80
CA ARG A 271 -19.80 0.29 -9.02
C ARG A 271 -19.84 1.49 -9.98
N ALA A 272 -20.67 2.48 -9.66
CA ALA A 272 -20.77 3.69 -10.46
C ALA A 272 -19.54 4.59 -10.24
N TYR A 273 -18.92 5.00 -11.35
CA TYR A 273 -17.73 5.83 -11.36
C TYR A 273 -17.94 7.11 -12.17
N GLY A 274 -17.27 8.17 -11.76
CA GLY A 274 -17.22 9.42 -12.51
C GLY A 274 -15.98 10.22 -12.18
N SER A 275 -15.99 11.48 -12.59
CA SER A 275 -14.99 12.45 -12.15
C SER A 275 -15.20 12.79 -10.69
N GLY A 276 -14.21 12.47 -9.85
CA GLY A 276 -14.15 13.00 -8.51
C GLY A 276 -13.85 14.49 -8.53
N GLU A 277 -14.06 15.15 -7.39
CA GLU A 277 -13.53 16.49 -7.20
C GLU A 277 -12.00 16.41 -7.30
N VAL A 278 -11.45 16.88 -8.42
CA VAL A 278 -10.00 16.95 -8.62
C VAL A 278 -9.47 18.00 -7.66
N THR A 279 -8.84 17.52 -6.60
CA THR A 279 -8.18 18.37 -5.64
C THR A 279 -6.88 18.88 -6.27
N GLU A 280 -6.91 20.11 -6.80
CA GLU A 280 -5.76 20.76 -7.42
C GLU A 280 -4.54 20.65 -6.48
N THR A 281 -3.43 20.12 -7.02
CA THR A 281 -2.13 20.19 -6.35
C THR A 281 -1.68 21.64 -6.39
N LEU A 282 -1.41 22.21 -5.23
CA LEU A 282 -0.96 23.60 -5.13
C LEU A 282 0.56 23.62 -5.25
N THR A 283 1.09 24.57 -6.03
CA THR A 283 2.50 24.93 -5.95
C THR A 283 2.73 25.67 -4.64
N VAL A 284 3.49 25.06 -3.73
CA VAL A 284 3.92 25.72 -2.51
C VAL A 284 5.13 26.57 -2.85
N ASP A 285 5.12 27.84 -2.43
CA ASP A 285 6.30 28.70 -2.54
C ASP A 285 7.44 28.06 -1.74
N THR A 286 8.55 27.79 -2.42
CA THR A 286 9.73 27.18 -1.80
C THR A 286 10.38 28.19 -0.87
N GLN A 287 10.03 28.10 0.41
CA GLN A 287 10.75 28.78 1.48
C GLN A 287 12.14 28.13 1.67
N PRO A 288 13.17 28.91 2.01
CA PRO A 288 14.47 28.33 2.36
C PRO A 288 14.29 27.36 3.55
N PRO A 289 15.05 26.24 3.58
CA PRO A 289 14.99 25.29 4.68
C PRO A 289 15.19 25.99 6.03
N GLY A 290 14.22 25.82 6.91
CA GLY A 290 14.18 26.44 8.22
C GLY A 290 13.61 25.48 9.26
N GLU A 291 14.12 25.61 10.47
CA GLU A 291 13.63 24.90 11.66
C GLU A 291 12.36 25.59 12.18
N VAL A 292 11.40 24.80 12.66
CA VAL A 292 10.17 25.29 13.30
C VAL A 292 9.91 24.51 14.58
N THR A 293 9.19 25.13 15.52
CA THR A 293 8.71 24.45 16.72
C THR A 293 7.31 23.91 16.47
N LEU A 294 7.14 22.60 16.63
CA LEU A 294 5.84 21.93 16.55
C LEU A 294 5.39 21.53 17.95
N ASN A 295 4.20 21.96 18.36
CA ASN A 295 3.57 21.53 19.60
C ASN A 295 2.39 20.60 19.30
N TRP A 296 2.44 19.38 19.79
CA TRP A 296 1.33 18.41 19.71
C TRP A 296 0.81 18.10 21.10
N ASN A 297 -0.45 18.46 21.39
CA ASN A 297 -1.09 18.18 22.68
C ASN A 297 -0.23 18.60 23.90
N GLY A 298 0.47 19.73 23.80
CA GLY A 298 1.33 20.27 24.86
C GLY A 298 2.80 19.84 24.78
N GLN A 299 3.14 18.85 23.96
CA GLN A 299 4.52 18.41 23.77
C GLN A 299 5.18 19.15 22.60
N ALA A 300 6.17 19.98 22.89
CA ALA A 300 6.94 20.70 21.88
C ALA A 300 8.13 19.87 21.39
N PHE A 301 8.40 19.92 20.09
CA PHE A 301 9.55 19.30 19.45
C PHE A 301 10.00 20.11 18.23
N SER A 302 11.24 19.89 17.81
CA SER A 302 11.81 20.53 16.61
C SER A 302 11.32 19.84 15.34
N GLY A 303 10.88 20.65 14.38
CA GLY A 303 10.45 20.26 13.04
C GLY A 303 11.09 21.16 11.97
N ASN A 304 10.58 21.06 10.74
CA ASN A 304 11.04 21.89 9.62
C ASN A 304 9.89 22.32 8.69
N ASN A 305 10.18 23.31 7.84
CA ASN A 305 9.27 23.83 6.82
C ASN A 305 9.37 23.12 5.46
N GLN A 306 9.91 21.89 5.40
CA GLN A 306 10.12 21.13 4.15
C GLN A 306 9.32 19.82 4.10
N GLN A 307 9.02 19.22 5.25
CA GLN A 307 8.31 17.95 5.37
C GLN A 307 6.84 18.14 5.72
N VAL A 308 5.99 17.20 5.29
CA VAL A 308 4.57 17.21 5.70
C VAL A 308 4.42 16.91 7.19
N LEU A 309 3.42 17.53 7.81
CA LEU A 309 3.14 17.39 9.24
C LEU A 309 2.99 15.95 9.70
N LEU A 310 2.33 15.10 8.91
CA LEU A 310 2.15 13.68 9.26
C LEU A 310 3.49 12.98 9.49
N GLU A 311 4.49 13.21 8.63
CA GLU A 311 5.80 12.56 8.74
C GLU A 311 6.56 13.08 9.96
N GLN A 312 6.51 14.39 10.21
CA GLN A 312 7.18 15.00 11.37
C GLN A 312 6.59 14.52 12.70
N LEU A 313 5.27 14.34 12.78
CA LEU A 313 4.58 13.81 13.96
C LEU A 313 4.95 12.34 14.21
N GLU A 314 4.99 11.53 13.14
CA GLU A 314 5.43 10.14 13.22
C GLU A 314 6.89 10.01 13.67
N MET A 315 7.75 10.93 13.24
CA MET A 315 9.14 10.99 13.69
C MET A 315 9.29 11.25 15.20
N GLN A 316 8.23 11.67 15.88
CA GLN A 316 8.18 11.82 17.35
C GLN A 316 7.37 10.72 18.03
N GLY A 317 6.98 9.68 17.31
CA GLY A 317 6.12 8.60 17.82
C GLY A 317 4.65 9.00 17.96
N ILE A 318 4.24 10.17 17.47
CA ILE A 318 2.85 10.62 17.50
C ILE A 318 2.09 9.96 16.34
N ARG A 319 1.07 9.17 16.69
CA ARG A 319 0.31 8.38 15.72
C ARG A 319 -1.01 9.05 15.36
N ILE A 320 -1.12 9.48 14.10
CA ILE A 320 -2.37 10.00 13.52
C ILE A 320 -2.91 8.96 12.54
N PRO A 321 -4.23 8.66 12.54
CA PRO A 321 -4.81 7.78 11.54
C PRO A 321 -4.55 8.30 10.12
N TYR A 322 -4.09 7.44 9.21
CA TYR A 322 -3.95 7.79 7.80
C TYR A 322 -4.28 6.59 6.92
N SER A 323 -4.59 6.86 5.65
CA SER A 323 -4.83 5.81 4.64
C SER A 323 -4.13 6.15 3.32
N CYS A 324 -4.54 7.25 2.67
CA CYS A 324 -4.04 7.55 1.32
C CYS A 324 -2.66 8.22 1.27
N ARG A 325 -2.28 9.00 2.29
CA ARG A 325 -1.12 9.94 2.29
C ARG A 325 -1.02 10.87 1.07
N ALA A 326 -2.15 11.19 0.46
CA ALA A 326 -2.26 12.05 -0.71
C ALA A 326 -3.24 13.22 -0.53
N GLY A 327 -3.78 13.40 0.68
CA GLY A 327 -4.77 14.44 0.98
C GLY A 327 -6.18 14.16 0.47
N ILE A 328 -6.47 12.94 0.04
CA ILE A 328 -7.75 12.58 -0.63
C ILE A 328 -8.73 11.91 0.34
N CYS A 329 -8.28 10.96 1.16
CA CYS A 329 -9.17 10.15 2.01
C CYS A 329 -9.65 10.86 3.30
N GLY A 330 -9.03 11.98 3.67
CA GLY A 330 -9.39 12.73 4.88
C GLY A 330 -9.13 12.02 6.22
N SER A 331 -8.48 10.86 6.26
CA SER A 331 -8.17 10.15 7.53
C SER A 331 -7.17 10.90 8.40
N CYS A 332 -6.23 11.62 7.78
CA CYS A 332 -5.13 12.34 8.45
C CYS A 332 -5.53 13.71 9.03
N LYS A 333 -6.79 13.86 9.45
CA LYS A 333 -7.29 15.14 9.99
C LYS A 333 -6.69 15.42 11.36
N VAL A 334 -6.24 16.65 11.56
CA VAL A 334 -5.78 17.20 12.84
C VAL A 334 -6.29 18.62 13.00
N THR A 335 -6.36 19.12 14.23
CA THR A 335 -6.81 20.49 14.49
C THR A 335 -5.59 21.42 14.57
N LEU A 336 -5.56 22.46 13.74
CA LEU A 336 -4.59 23.54 13.84
C LEU A 336 -5.11 24.58 14.85
N VAL A 337 -4.45 24.68 16.00
CA VAL A 337 -4.81 25.60 17.08
C VAL A 337 -4.17 26.97 16.88
N SER A 338 -2.91 27.00 16.44
CA SER A 338 -2.15 28.24 16.18
C SER A 338 -1.06 28.01 15.13
N GLY A 339 -0.69 29.07 14.41
CA GLY A 339 0.34 29.08 13.37
C GLY A 339 -0.22 28.95 11.96
N GLU A 340 0.66 28.88 10.96
CA GLU A 340 0.31 28.82 9.54
C GLU A 340 0.95 27.62 8.83
N VAL A 341 0.18 26.99 7.95
CA VAL A 341 0.64 25.86 7.13
C VAL A 341 0.45 26.16 5.65
N SER A 342 1.37 25.66 4.84
CA SER A 342 1.26 25.63 3.39
C SER A 342 0.59 24.33 2.95
N ALA A 343 -0.52 24.45 2.23
CA ALA A 343 -1.26 23.30 1.71
C ALA A 343 -0.66 22.80 0.39
N LEU A 344 -0.41 21.49 0.30
CA LEU A 344 -0.01 20.82 -0.95
C LEU A 344 -1.22 20.46 -1.84
N LYS A 345 -2.41 20.44 -1.25
CA LYS A 345 -3.67 20.09 -1.90
C LYS A 345 -4.75 21.10 -1.54
N LYS A 346 -5.54 21.52 -2.52
CA LYS A 346 -6.74 22.34 -2.29
C LYS A 346 -7.66 21.69 -1.25
N GLY A 347 -8.21 22.45 -0.30
CA GLY A 347 -9.07 21.86 0.75
C GLY A 347 -8.36 21.01 1.82
N ALA A 348 -7.02 20.93 1.79
CA ALA A 348 -6.24 20.38 2.91
C ALA A 348 -6.35 21.26 4.17
N ILE A 349 -6.73 22.53 4.02
CA ILE A 349 -7.06 23.45 5.12
C ILE A 349 -8.57 23.73 5.06
N ARG A 350 -9.27 23.48 6.16
CA ARG A 350 -10.71 23.74 6.30
C ARG A 350 -10.94 25.01 7.13
N LYS A 351 -12.09 25.65 6.92
CA LYS A 351 -12.45 26.89 7.62
C LYS A 351 -12.64 26.73 9.13
N ASP A 352 -12.85 25.51 9.60
CA ASP A 352 -13.04 25.18 11.02
C ASP A 352 -11.71 24.94 11.77
N GLY A 353 -10.56 25.21 11.14
CA GLY A 353 -9.24 24.95 11.70
C GLY A 353 -8.75 23.51 11.53
N THR A 354 -9.55 22.61 10.94
CA THR A 354 -9.09 21.26 10.60
C THR A 354 -8.15 21.29 9.41
N ILE A 355 -7.03 20.60 9.51
CA ILE A 355 -6.08 20.40 8.41
C ILE A 355 -5.82 18.92 8.13
N LEU A 356 -5.39 18.59 6.91
CA LEU A 356 -4.90 17.27 6.54
C LEU A 356 -3.39 17.20 6.75
N SER A 357 -2.94 16.58 7.84
CA SER A 357 -1.51 16.54 8.21
C SER A 357 -0.63 15.91 7.12
N CYS A 358 -1.19 15.03 6.30
CA CYS A 358 -0.52 14.40 5.17
C CYS A 358 -0.41 15.27 3.91
N SER A 359 -0.91 16.51 3.94
CA SER A 359 -0.89 17.45 2.81
C SER A 359 -0.68 18.90 3.25
N CYS A 360 -0.12 19.12 4.44
CA CYS A 360 0.24 20.42 4.96
C CYS A 360 1.71 20.41 5.44
N ILE A 361 2.47 21.45 5.08
CA ILE A 361 3.84 21.69 5.52
C ILE A 361 3.83 22.92 6.45
N PRO A 362 4.56 22.94 7.58
CA PRO A 362 4.66 24.13 8.42
C PRO A 362 5.22 25.33 7.67
N SER A 363 4.65 26.51 7.88
CA SER A 363 5.20 27.80 7.41
C SER A 363 5.83 28.61 8.56
N GLY A 364 5.74 28.10 9.79
CA GLY A 364 6.31 28.64 11.02
C GLY A 364 6.00 27.71 12.19
N ASP A 365 6.12 28.21 13.41
CA ASP A 365 5.78 27.47 14.64
C ASP A 365 4.28 27.15 14.72
N LEU A 366 3.95 25.93 15.14
CA LEU A 366 2.58 25.43 15.15
C LEU A 366 2.15 24.87 16.50
N ILE A 367 0.85 25.01 16.80
CA ILE A 367 0.18 24.28 17.89
C ILE A 367 -0.91 23.41 17.25
N LEU A 368 -0.86 22.11 17.51
CA LEU A 368 -1.72 21.07 16.93
C LEU A 368 -2.41 20.26 18.02
N ARG A 369 -3.64 19.82 17.73
CA ARG A 369 -4.44 18.97 18.62
C ARG A 369 -5.02 17.74 17.92
#